data_AF-A0A2D9C3X9-F1
#
_entry.id   AF-A0A2D9C3X9-F1
#
_cell.length_a   1.000
_cell.length_b   1.000
_cell.length_c   1.000
_cell.angle_alpha   90.00
_cell.angle_beta   90.00
_cell.angle_gamma   90.00
#
_symmetry.space_group_name_H-M   'P 1'
#
loop_
_entity.id
_entity.type
_entity.pdbx_description
1 polymer ?
#
loop_
_entity_poly.entity_id
_entity_poly.type
_entity_poly.pdbx_seq_one_letter_code
_entity_poly.pdbx_strand_id
1 'polypeptide(L)'
;MARIATYPNDVNIVAADKWIGSDSQNNFQTKNFTAGDVANFINIKASQSQLLRYTYQTEGTLKPASISFDPYGADVVQFSTINAFVLSKFDAYSNEATPPIDVSGLYNAPFKTSNILMTQCNDMSQWAIFQWDNEAKDPSNNNFYDITLTFKSGNGSLKKNEDYFISLLTYNATAASDKNFVFTQTTAASTWVVTHNLNKYPSVSVVDSANTTVYGEVAYNSLNQVTITFKSAFTGKAFFN
;
A
#
# COMPACT_ATOMS: atom_id res chain seq x y z
N MET A 1 11.54 27.15 -48.72
CA MET A 1 11.24 26.18 -47.65
C MET A 1 10.85 24.86 -48.30
N ALA A 2 11.63 23.79 -48.12
CA ALA A 2 11.22 22.46 -48.57
C ALA A 2 9.92 22.07 -47.86
N ARG A 3 8.96 21.48 -48.59
CA ARG A 3 7.66 21.10 -48.02
C ARG A 3 7.91 19.95 -47.04
N ILE A 4 7.38 20.03 -45.81
CA ILE A 4 7.59 19.02 -44.77
C ILE A 4 7.34 17.57 -45.24
N ALA A 5 6.47 17.38 -46.23
CA ALA A 5 6.18 16.09 -46.87
C ALA A 5 7.31 15.48 -47.73
N THR A 6 8.42 16.19 -47.97
CA THR A 6 9.55 15.68 -48.78
C THR A 6 10.65 15.04 -47.93
N TYR A 7 10.57 15.12 -46.60
CA TYR A 7 11.53 14.47 -45.72
C TYR A 7 11.17 12.99 -45.52
N PRO A 8 12.14 12.05 -45.58
CA PRO A 8 11.91 10.67 -45.22
C PRO A 8 11.44 10.54 -43.77
N ASN A 9 10.49 9.65 -43.50
CA ASN A 9 10.09 9.34 -42.13
C ASN A 9 11.20 8.53 -41.46
N ASP A 10 11.65 8.99 -40.30
CA ASP A 10 12.41 8.14 -39.38
C ASP A 10 11.44 7.23 -38.61
N VAL A 11 11.77 5.95 -38.55
CA VAL A 11 10.98 4.92 -37.86
C VAL A 11 11.64 4.45 -36.56
N ASN A 12 12.90 4.80 -36.33
CA ASN A 12 13.67 4.37 -35.17
C ASN A 12 13.96 5.55 -34.24
N ILE A 13 12.93 5.98 -33.49
CA ILE A 13 13.04 7.12 -32.59
C ILE A 13 13.98 6.80 -31.42
N VAL A 14 15.00 7.64 -31.22
CA VAL A 14 15.91 7.59 -30.06
C VAL A 14 15.77 8.84 -29.21
N ALA A 15 16.11 8.75 -27.92
CA ALA A 15 15.90 9.84 -26.97
C ALA A 15 16.54 11.19 -27.37
N ALA A 16 17.63 11.15 -28.16
CA ALA A 16 18.36 12.33 -28.62
C ALA A 16 17.73 13.03 -29.86
N ASP A 17 16.71 12.44 -30.49
CA ASP A 17 16.06 13.02 -31.66
C ASP A 17 15.40 14.35 -31.34
N LYS A 18 15.38 15.28 -32.29
CA LYS A 18 14.95 16.66 -32.06
C LYS A 18 13.60 16.95 -32.72
N TRP A 19 12.70 17.51 -31.93
CA TRP A 19 11.42 18.07 -32.37
C TRP A 19 11.46 19.58 -32.24
N ILE A 20 10.88 20.29 -33.21
CA ILE A 20 10.80 21.75 -33.19
C ILE A 20 9.50 22.16 -32.51
N GLY A 21 9.59 23.07 -31.54
CA GLY A 21 8.41 23.65 -30.88
C GLY A 21 8.67 25.08 -30.41
N SER A 22 7.67 25.68 -29.77
CA SER A 22 7.76 27.00 -29.16
C SER A 22 7.87 26.90 -27.64
N ASP A 23 8.78 27.68 -27.05
CA ASP A 23 9.01 27.75 -25.61
C ASP A 23 8.14 28.86 -24.99
N SER A 24 7.05 28.48 -24.32
CA SER A 24 6.09 29.44 -23.75
C SER A 24 6.65 30.24 -22.58
N GLN A 25 7.72 29.77 -21.93
CA GLN A 25 8.40 30.49 -20.86
C GLN A 25 9.35 31.57 -21.39
N ASN A 26 9.74 31.48 -22.67
CA ASN A 26 10.65 32.42 -23.34
C ASN A 26 10.00 33.05 -24.58
N ASN A 27 8.85 33.71 -24.41
CA ASN A 27 8.14 34.46 -25.47
C ASN A 27 7.84 33.64 -26.74
N PHE A 28 7.54 32.34 -26.61
CA PHE A 28 7.26 31.43 -27.72
C PHE A 28 8.40 31.31 -28.74
N GLN A 29 9.65 31.52 -28.31
CA GLN A 29 10.83 31.31 -29.17
C GLN A 29 10.90 29.87 -29.68
N THR A 30 11.28 29.71 -30.95
CA THR A 30 11.48 28.39 -31.55
C THR A 30 12.70 27.70 -30.93
N LYS A 31 12.49 26.54 -30.30
CA LYS A 31 13.55 25.70 -29.73
C LYS A 31 13.43 24.25 -30.17
N ASN A 32 14.53 23.52 -30.03
CA ASN A 32 14.56 22.08 -30.20
C ASN A 32 14.29 21.41 -28.86
N PHE A 33 13.36 20.47 -28.85
CA PHE A 33 13.07 19.56 -27.74
C PHE A 33 13.57 18.16 -28.10
N THR A 34 14.10 17.40 -27.15
CA THR A 34 14.48 16.02 -27.43
C THR A 34 13.27 15.10 -27.31
N ALA A 35 13.23 14.00 -28.07
CA ALA A 35 12.17 13.00 -27.95
C ALA A 35 12.13 12.40 -26.54
N GLY A 36 13.29 12.26 -25.89
CA GLY A 36 13.40 11.83 -24.49
C GLY A 36 12.75 12.82 -23.52
N ASP A 37 13.03 14.12 -23.65
CA ASP A 37 12.43 15.14 -22.79
C ASP A 37 10.91 15.23 -22.97
N VAL A 38 10.43 15.10 -24.21
CA VAL A 38 8.99 15.10 -24.49
C VAL A 38 8.32 13.84 -23.92
N ALA A 39 8.94 12.66 -24.09
CA ALA A 39 8.45 11.43 -23.48
C ALA A 39 8.43 11.53 -21.95
N ASN A 40 9.45 12.14 -21.35
CA ASN A 40 9.52 12.38 -19.91
C ASN A 40 8.40 13.34 -19.47
N PHE A 41 8.20 14.44 -20.20
CA PHE A 41 7.09 15.36 -19.95
C PHE A 41 5.74 14.64 -20.03
N ILE A 42 5.52 13.79 -21.03
CA ILE A 42 4.25 13.05 -21.15
C ILE A 42 4.07 12.07 -19.98
N ASN A 43 5.11 11.30 -19.66
CA ASN A 43 5.03 10.24 -18.65
C ASN A 43 4.99 10.77 -17.21
N ILE A 44 5.54 11.95 -16.95
CA ILE A 44 5.60 12.54 -15.61
C ILE A 44 4.62 13.70 -15.43
N LYS A 45 4.39 14.54 -16.45
CA LYS A 45 3.60 15.79 -16.31
C LYS A 45 2.26 15.79 -17.06
N ALA A 46 2.22 15.25 -18.28
CA ALA A 46 1.02 15.36 -19.13
C ALA A 46 0.02 14.21 -18.91
N SER A 47 0.50 13.01 -18.59
CA SER A 47 -0.37 11.92 -18.15
C SER A 47 -0.86 12.26 -16.74
N GLN A 48 -2.18 12.31 -16.54
CA GLN A 48 -2.86 12.61 -15.27
C GLN A 48 -2.65 11.47 -14.26
N SER A 49 -1.40 11.29 -13.86
CA SER A 49 -0.94 10.07 -13.23
C SER A 49 -1.13 10.16 -11.72
N GLN A 50 -2.19 9.54 -11.19
CA GLN A 50 -2.38 9.30 -9.75
C GLN A 50 -1.39 8.24 -9.21
N LEU A 51 -0.20 8.14 -9.80
CA LEU A 51 0.81 7.16 -9.42
C LEU A 51 1.72 7.79 -8.38
N LEU A 52 1.73 7.22 -7.17
CA LEU A 52 2.69 7.58 -6.13
C LEU A 52 4.07 7.04 -6.51
N ARG A 53 4.74 7.78 -7.39
CA ARG A 53 6.08 7.45 -7.91
C ARG A 53 7.15 8.17 -7.08
N TYR A 54 8.18 7.41 -6.70
CA TYR A 54 9.31 7.91 -5.95
C TYR A 54 10.62 7.31 -6.47
N THR A 55 11.69 8.09 -6.48
CA THR A 55 13.03 7.62 -6.87
C THR A 55 13.80 7.16 -5.63
N TYR A 56 14.47 6.00 -5.70
CA TYR A 56 15.30 5.56 -4.58
C TYR A 56 16.64 6.32 -4.51
N GLN A 57 16.88 6.98 -3.38
CA GLN A 57 18.06 7.80 -3.10
C GLN A 57 18.93 7.18 -1.99
N THR A 58 20.24 7.13 -2.20
CA THR A 58 21.24 6.55 -1.27
C THR A 58 22.33 7.52 -0.81
N GLU A 59 22.31 8.77 -1.26
CA GLU A 59 23.35 9.75 -0.90
C GLU A 59 22.86 11.20 -1.02
N GLY A 60 23.61 12.14 -0.44
CA GLY A 60 23.38 13.57 -0.58
C GLY A 60 22.33 14.14 0.38
N THR A 61 21.71 15.26 0.02
CA THR A 61 20.57 15.84 0.76
C THR A 61 19.28 15.21 0.27
N LEU A 62 18.38 14.82 1.17
CA LEU A 62 17.08 14.25 0.84
C LEU A 62 16.31 15.14 -0.15
N LYS A 63 15.92 14.58 -1.29
CA LYS A 63 15.17 15.28 -2.33
C LYS A 63 13.67 14.97 -2.22
N PRO A 64 12.79 15.89 -2.61
CA PRO A 64 11.38 15.56 -2.83
C PRO A 64 11.21 14.39 -3.80
N ALA A 65 10.06 13.73 -3.78
CA ALA A 65 9.77 12.55 -4.61
C ALA A 65 10.78 11.40 -4.46
N SER A 66 11.35 11.22 -3.26
CA SER A 66 12.30 10.14 -2.98
C SER A 66 11.82 9.14 -1.93
N ILE A 67 12.32 7.90 -2.07
CA ILE A 67 12.43 6.89 -1.01
C ILE A 67 13.90 6.87 -0.59
N SER A 68 14.19 6.76 0.71
CA SER A 68 15.56 6.67 1.24
C SER A 68 15.57 5.92 2.57
N PHE A 69 16.73 5.82 3.22
CA PHE A 69 16.86 5.26 4.58
C PHE A 69 17.66 6.23 5.44
N ASP A 70 17.45 6.18 6.76
CA ASP A 70 18.26 6.91 7.74
C ASP A 70 18.90 5.92 8.74
N PRO A 71 20.24 5.75 8.75
CA PRO A 71 21.21 6.30 7.80
C PRO A 71 21.01 5.73 6.38
N TYR A 72 21.60 6.38 5.38
CA TYR A 72 21.47 5.95 3.98
C TYR A 72 21.79 4.46 3.78
N GLY A 73 20.92 3.80 3.03
CA GLY A 73 21.05 2.39 2.67
C GLY A 73 22.09 2.16 1.56
N ALA A 74 22.35 0.88 1.27
CA ALA A 74 23.19 0.47 0.16
C ALA A 74 22.55 0.79 -1.20
N ASP A 75 23.36 0.83 -2.26
CA ASP A 75 22.86 1.05 -3.63
C ASP A 75 21.86 -0.01 -4.10
N VAL A 76 21.87 -1.18 -3.46
CA VAL A 76 20.90 -2.26 -3.67
C VAL A 76 20.45 -2.81 -2.31
N VAL A 77 19.15 -2.73 -2.02
CA VAL A 77 18.54 -3.24 -0.78
C VAL A 77 17.47 -4.26 -1.13
N GLN A 78 17.60 -5.49 -0.64
CA GLN A 78 16.62 -6.55 -0.89
C GLN A 78 15.27 -6.18 -0.26
N PHE A 79 14.16 -6.38 -0.99
CA PHE A 79 12.85 -6.00 -0.44
C PHE A 79 12.51 -6.74 0.86
N SER A 80 12.96 -7.99 0.99
CA SER A 80 12.71 -8.80 2.19
C SER A 80 13.41 -8.29 3.45
N THR A 81 14.42 -7.42 3.33
CA THR A 81 15.15 -6.85 4.47
C THR A 81 14.62 -5.49 4.91
N ILE A 82 13.69 -4.90 4.15
CA ILE A 82 13.14 -3.58 4.43
C ILE A 82 12.10 -3.69 5.54
N ASN A 83 12.37 -3.02 6.66
CA ASN A 83 11.45 -2.88 7.80
C ASN A 83 11.02 -1.43 8.03
N ALA A 84 11.77 -0.47 7.49
CA ALA A 84 11.41 0.93 7.47
C ALA A 84 12.10 1.64 6.30
N PHE A 85 11.52 2.73 5.82
CA PHE A 85 12.18 3.67 4.93
C PHE A 85 11.70 5.10 5.22
N VAL A 86 12.47 6.07 4.76
CA VAL A 86 12.13 7.49 4.78
C VAL A 86 11.48 7.84 3.45
N LEU A 87 10.27 8.41 3.50
CA LEU A 87 9.46 8.73 2.32
C LEU A 87 9.15 10.22 2.25
N SER A 88 9.34 10.81 1.07
CA SER A 88 8.92 12.19 0.78
C SER A 88 7.40 12.33 0.76
N LYS A 89 6.85 13.37 1.39
CA LYS A 89 5.41 13.71 1.32
C LYS A 89 4.91 14.18 -0.05
N PHE A 90 5.82 14.35 -1.00
CA PHE A 90 5.52 14.63 -2.40
C PHE A 90 5.93 13.42 -3.24
N ASP A 91 5.03 12.91 -4.08
CA ASP A 91 5.40 12.03 -5.20
C ASP A 91 5.94 12.85 -6.39
N ALA A 92 6.46 12.17 -7.41
CA ALA A 92 7.05 12.81 -8.60
C ALA A 92 6.11 13.79 -9.32
N TYR A 93 4.82 13.49 -9.46
CA TYR A 93 3.85 14.38 -10.09
C TYR A 93 3.50 15.53 -9.15
N SER A 94 3.16 15.22 -7.89
CA SER A 94 2.74 16.23 -6.92
C SER A 94 3.83 17.23 -6.54
N ASN A 95 5.10 16.84 -6.64
CA ASN A 95 6.24 17.76 -6.47
C ASN A 95 6.29 18.83 -7.58
N GLU A 96 5.92 18.47 -8.80
CA GLU A 96 5.95 19.36 -9.96
C GLU A 96 4.68 20.21 -10.09
N ALA A 97 3.65 19.93 -9.28
CA ALA A 97 2.43 20.74 -9.22
C ALA A 97 2.74 22.15 -8.69
N THR A 98 1.94 23.13 -9.10
CA THR A 98 2.08 24.53 -8.66
C THR A 98 0.78 25.02 -8.02
N PRO A 99 0.68 25.09 -6.68
CA PRO A 99 1.69 24.71 -5.69
C PRO A 99 1.85 23.18 -5.54
N PRO A 100 2.99 22.69 -4.99
CA PRO A 100 3.18 21.26 -4.73
C PRO A 100 2.08 20.69 -3.83
N ILE A 101 1.62 19.47 -4.15
CA ILE A 101 0.52 18.81 -3.45
C ILE A 101 1.08 17.85 -2.40
N ASP A 102 0.67 18.02 -1.14
CA ASP A 102 1.04 17.11 -0.06
C ASP A 102 0.20 15.82 -0.12
N VAL A 103 0.86 14.67 -0.30
CA VAL A 103 0.21 13.34 -0.35
C VAL A 103 0.33 12.56 0.95
N SER A 104 0.94 13.12 2.00
CA SER A 104 1.14 12.43 3.29
C SER A 104 -0.15 12.04 4.01
N GLY A 105 -1.28 12.64 3.64
CA GLY A 105 -2.60 12.22 4.12
C GLY A 105 -2.86 10.73 3.87
N LEU A 106 -2.35 10.18 2.76
CA LEU A 106 -2.48 8.77 2.39
C LEU A 106 -1.76 7.81 3.35
N TYR A 107 -0.68 8.28 3.99
CA TYR A 107 0.16 7.46 4.88
C TYR A 107 -0.58 7.05 6.15
N ASN A 108 -1.33 7.98 6.74
CA ASN A 108 -2.18 7.69 7.90
C ASN A 108 -3.50 7.03 7.49
N ALA A 109 -4.11 7.44 6.36
CA ALA A 109 -5.29 6.77 5.80
C ALA A 109 -5.34 6.97 4.27
N PRO A 110 -5.35 5.90 3.45
CA PRO A 110 -5.73 4.53 3.79
C PRO A 110 -4.57 3.56 4.05
N PHE A 111 -3.30 3.98 4.00
CA PHE A 111 -2.19 3.01 4.03
C PHE A 111 -1.98 2.34 5.37
N LYS A 112 -2.08 3.07 6.49
CA LYS A 112 -1.96 2.48 7.84
C LYS A 112 -2.83 1.22 7.98
N THR A 113 -2.23 0.12 8.46
CA THR A 113 -2.82 -1.24 8.60
C THR A 113 -3.17 -1.97 7.31
N SER A 114 -2.92 -1.37 6.15
CA SER A 114 -3.20 -1.94 4.83
C SER A 114 -1.98 -2.64 4.25
N ASN A 115 -2.21 -3.52 3.27
CA ASN A 115 -1.12 -4.02 2.43
C ASN A 115 -0.94 -3.07 1.26
N ILE A 116 0.31 -2.70 0.99
CA ILE A 116 0.73 -1.93 -0.17
C ILE A 116 1.52 -2.81 -1.14
N LEU A 117 1.42 -2.50 -2.42
CA LEU A 117 2.26 -3.04 -3.48
C LEU A 117 3.26 -1.96 -3.89
N MET A 118 4.54 -2.30 -3.83
CA MET A 118 5.63 -1.51 -4.41
C MET A 118 6.18 -2.25 -5.64
N THR A 119 6.36 -1.52 -6.74
CA THR A 119 6.84 -2.05 -8.03
C THR A 119 7.83 -1.08 -8.67
N GLN A 120 8.87 -1.57 -9.32
CA GLN A 120 9.76 -0.71 -10.10
C GLN A 120 9.06 -0.32 -11.42
N CYS A 121 9.12 0.97 -11.78
CA CYS A 121 8.34 1.54 -12.90
C CYS A 121 8.80 1.04 -14.29
N ASN A 122 10.07 0.64 -14.42
CA ASN A 122 10.64 0.11 -15.67
C ASN A 122 10.84 -1.42 -15.66
N ASP A 123 10.67 -2.08 -14.52
CA ASP A 123 10.89 -3.53 -14.37
C ASP A 123 9.89 -4.15 -13.39
N MET A 124 8.82 -4.72 -13.94
CA MET A 124 7.77 -5.40 -13.16
C MET A 124 8.25 -6.69 -12.46
N SER A 125 9.45 -7.20 -12.77
CA SER A 125 10.04 -8.32 -12.03
C SER A 125 10.47 -7.92 -10.62
N GLN A 126 10.66 -6.62 -10.38
CA GLN A 126 11.03 -6.05 -9.09
C GLN A 126 9.77 -5.53 -8.40
N TRP A 127 9.26 -6.31 -7.45
CA TRP A 127 8.04 -5.98 -6.74
C TRP A 127 8.04 -6.53 -5.33
N ALA A 128 7.31 -5.89 -4.43
CA ALA A 128 7.10 -6.39 -3.09
C ALA A 128 5.79 -5.89 -2.49
N ILE A 129 5.21 -6.73 -1.64
CA ILE A 129 4.04 -6.48 -0.84
C ILE A 129 4.50 -6.28 0.59
N PHE A 130 4.16 -5.14 1.14
CA PHE A 130 4.39 -4.80 2.54
C PHE A 130 3.07 -4.53 3.24
N GLN A 131 2.97 -4.88 4.50
CA GLN A 131 1.97 -4.28 5.39
C GLN A 131 2.53 -2.95 5.89
N TRP A 132 1.73 -1.90 5.80
CA TRP A 132 2.08 -0.57 6.27
C TRP A 132 1.67 -0.43 7.73
N ASP A 133 2.65 -0.45 8.62
CA ASP A 133 2.40 -0.57 10.06
C ASP A 133 2.21 0.81 10.71
N ASN A 134 3.12 1.74 10.42
CA ASN A 134 3.08 3.07 10.99
C ASN A 134 3.82 4.10 10.14
N GLU A 135 3.49 5.36 10.37
CA GLU A 135 4.08 6.55 9.79
C GLU A 135 4.42 7.54 10.93
N ALA A 136 5.64 8.06 10.93
CA ALA A 136 6.08 9.10 11.83
C ALA A 136 6.68 10.24 11.01
N LYS A 137 6.27 11.47 11.29
CA LYS A 137 6.85 12.63 10.60
C LYS A 137 8.25 12.90 11.14
N ASP A 138 9.22 13.12 10.27
CA ASP A 138 10.59 13.47 10.67
C ASP A 138 10.57 14.84 11.40
N PRO A 139 11.05 14.92 12.65
CA PRO A 139 11.03 16.15 13.45
C PRO A 139 12.01 17.22 12.93
N SER A 140 13.06 16.82 12.22
CA SER A 140 14.08 17.69 11.66
C SER A 140 13.71 18.19 10.24
N ASN A 141 12.98 17.37 9.49
CA ASN A 141 12.57 17.68 8.13
C ASN A 141 11.10 17.35 7.87
N ASN A 142 10.26 18.38 8.00
CA ASN A 142 8.81 18.29 7.86
C ASN A 142 8.28 17.84 6.47
N ASN A 143 9.17 17.57 5.51
CA ASN A 143 8.82 17.06 4.19
C ASN A 143 8.94 15.53 4.08
N PHE A 144 9.43 14.85 5.12
CA PHE A 144 9.68 13.41 5.11
C PHE A 144 9.00 12.70 6.27
N TYR A 145 8.70 11.43 6.04
CA TYR A 145 8.05 10.53 6.98
C TYR A 145 8.82 9.22 7.06
N ASP A 146 9.08 8.77 8.28
CA ASP A 146 9.57 7.44 8.59
C ASP A 146 8.41 6.46 8.55
N ILE A 147 8.43 5.58 7.57
CA ILE A 147 7.41 4.56 7.35
C ILE A 147 7.94 3.23 7.85
N THR A 148 7.22 2.63 8.80
CA THR A 148 7.50 1.27 9.29
C THR A 148 6.64 0.28 8.51
N LEU A 149 7.28 -0.78 8.02
CA LEU A 149 6.68 -1.78 7.15
C LEU A 149 7.02 -3.20 7.60
N THR A 150 6.11 -4.13 7.32
CA THR A 150 6.35 -5.57 7.47
C THR A 150 6.28 -6.24 6.10
N PHE A 151 7.39 -6.83 5.65
CA PHE A 151 7.43 -7.60 4.40
C PHE A 151 6.47 -8.80 4.44
N LYS A 152 5.69 -8.99 3.37
CA LYS A 152 4.79 -10.15 3.20
C LYS A 152 5.26 -11.08 2.11
N SER A 153 5.58 -10.54 0.93
CA SER A 153 6.02 -11.30 -0.23
C SER A 153 6.66 -10.35 -1.23
N GLY A 154 7.54 -10.84 -2.09
CA GLY A 154 8.15 -10.00 -3.12
C GLY A 154 9.31 -10.71 -3.81
N ASN A 155 9.79 -10.08 -4.87
CA ASN A 155 10.94 -10.51 -5.64
C ASN A 155 11.81 -9.29 -5.98
N GLY A 156 13.12 -9.43 -5.80
CA GLY A 156 14.08 -8.40 -6.17
C GLY A 156 14.42 -7.41 -5.05
N SER A 157 14.86 -6.23 -5.47
CA SER A 157 15.51 -5.25 -4.60
C SER A 157 15.20 -3.82 -5.03
N LEU A 158 15.22 -2.92 -4.06
CA LEU A 158 15.30 -1.48 -4.28
C LEU A 158 16.71 -1.13 -4.78
N LYS A 159 16.81 -0.49 -5.94
CA LYS A 159 18.05 -0.14 -6.66
C LYS A 159 18.16 1.37 -6.83
N LYS A 160 19.35 1.92 -6.56
CA LYS A 160 19.62 3.36 -6.59
C LYS A 160 19.19 3.99 -7.92
N ASN A 161 18.62 5.19 -7.86
CA ASN A 161 18.16 6.00 -8.99
C ASN A 161 17.06 5.37 -9.85
N GLU A 162 16.45 4.28 -9.38
CA GLU A 162 15.27 3.70 -10.02
C GLU A 162 13.98 4.25 -9.42
N ASP A 163 12.94 4.33 -10.24
CA ASP A 163 11.63 4.81 -9.85
C ASP A 163 10.72 3.67 -9.40
N TYR A 164 10.06 3.85 -8.26
CA TYR A 164 9.13 2.89 -7.68
C TYR A 164 7.74 3.50 -7.55
N PHE A 165 6.74 2.71 -7.93
CA PHE A 165 5.34 3.03 -7.74
C PHE A 165 4.80 2.29 -6.51
N ILE A 166 4.15 3.04 -5.62
CA ILE A 166 3.46 2.51 -4.43
C ILE A 166 1.95 2.60 -4.64
N SER A 167 1.24 1.51 -4.39
CA SER A 167 -0.23 1.47 -4.42
C SER A 167 -0.82 0.69 -3.25
N LEU A 168 -2.07 0.99 -2.92
CA LEU A 168 -2.85 0.17 -2.00
C LEU A 168 -3.19 -1.16 -2.68
N LEU A 169 -2.83 -2.27 -2.06
CA LEU A 169 -3.21 -3.61 -2.52
C LEU A 169 -4.43 -4.16 -1.77
N THR A 170 -4.46 -4.00 -0.45
CA THR A 170 -5.57 -4.46 0.38
C THR A 170 -5.81 -3.48 1.51
N TYR A 171 -6.99 -2.88 1.55
CA TYR A 171 -7.39 -1.97 2.62
C TYR A 171 -7.60 -2.72 3.94
N ASN A 172 -7.01 -2.20 5.02
CA ASN A 172 -7.15 -2.71 6.38
C ASN A 172 -6.99 -4.23 6.45
N ALA A 173 -5.79 -4.70 6.11
CA ALA A 173 -5.46 -6.13 6.02
C ALA A 173 -5.68 -6.89 7.34
N THR A 174 -5.71 -6.16 8.46
CA THR A 174 -6.01 -6.70 9.78
C THR A 174 -7.49 -6.84 10.11
N ALA A 175 -8.39 -6.13 9.42
CA ALA A 175 -9.83 -6.17 9.69
C ALA A 175 -10.55 -7.37 9.08
N ALA A 176 -9.91 -8.10 8.16
CA ALA A 176 -10.57 -9.08 7.30
C ALA A 176 -10.24 -10.56 7.62
N SER A 177 -9.85 -10.89 8.86
CA SER A 177 -9.91 -12.30 9.28
C SER A 177 -11.29 -12.56 9.88
N ASP A 178 -12.04 -13.50 9.30
CA ASP A 178 -13.21 -14.04 9.97
C ASP A 178 -12.80 -14.54 11.35
N LYS A 179 -13.37 -13.96 12.40
CA LYS A 179 -13.04 -14.28 13.78
C LYS A 179 -13.97 -15.39 14.22
N ASN A 180 -13.39 -16.55 14.53
CA ASN A 180 -14.10 -17.65 15.17
C ASN A 180 -13.70 -17.79 16.65
N PHE A 181 -14.58 -18.39 17.44
CA PHE A 181 -14.32 -18.77 18.83
C PHE A 181 -14.96 -20.12 19.14
N VAL A 182 -14.25 -20.97 19.90
CA VAL A 182 -14.76 -22.27 20.32
C VAL A 182 -14.78 -22.35 21.84
N PHE A 183 -15.97 -22.45 22.40
CA PHE A 183 -16.18 -22.67 23.82
C PHE A 183 -16.30 -24.18 24.11
N THR A 184 -15.67 -24.66 25.19
CA THR A 184 -15.80 -26.04 25.64
C THR A 184 -16.46 -26.08 27.02
N GLN A 185 -17.62 -26.70 27.10
CA GLN A 185 -18.34 -26.93 28.35
C GLN A 185 -17.92 -28.29 28.94
N THR A 186 -17.10 -28.28 29.97
CA THR A 186 -16.55 -29.50 30.61
C THR A 186 -17.45 -30.09 31.68
N THR A 187 -18.27 -29.26 32.34
CA THR A 187 -19.25 -29.69 33.37
C THR A 187 -20.65 -29.59 32.80
N ALA A 188 -21.48 -30.63 32.98
CA ALA A 188 -22.83 -30.64 32.42
C ALA A 188 -23.66 -29.47 32.96
N ALA A 189 -24.18 -28.64 32.06
CA ALA A 189 -25.00 -27.49 32.39
C ALA A 189 -26.08 -27.29 31.33
N SER A 190 -27.27 -26.85 31.76
CA SER A 190 -28.38 -26.50 30.85
C SER A 190 -28.30 -25.05 30.37
N THR A 191 -27.48 -24.22 31.00
CA THR A 191 -27.29 -22.80 30.64
C THR A 191 -25.80 -22.51 30.56
N TRP A 192 -25.32 -22.06 29.40
CA TRP A 192 -23.92 -21.74 29.13
C TRP A 192 -23.79 -20.23 28.93
N VAL A 193 -23.08 -19.55 29.84
CA VAL A 193 -22.75 -18.12 29.68
C VAL A 193 -21.35 -18.03 29.10
N VAL A 194 -21.24 -17.57 27.85
CA VAL A 194 -20.02 -17.64 27.05
C VAL A 194 -19.55 -16.24 26.68
N THR A 195 -18.36 -15.87 27.15
CA THR A 195 -17.67 -14.63 26.75
C THR A 195 -16.71 -14.94 25.60
N HIS A 196 -17.05 -14.54 24.37
CA HIS A 196 -16.33 -14.89 23.13
C HIS A 196 -15.43 -13.78 22.58
N ASN A 197 -15.62 -12.52 22.98
CA ASN A 197 -14.78 -11.36 22.58
C ASN A 197 -14.63 -11.11 21.06
N LEU A 198 -15.63 -11.49 20.26
CA LEU A 198 -15.58 -11.32 18.78
C LEU A 198 -16.01 -9.92 18.32
N ASN A 199 -16.53 -9.09 19.22
CA ASN A 199 -17.09 -7.77 18.92
C ASN A 199 -18.15 -7.78 17.81
N LYS A 200 -18.97 -8.83 17.76
CA LYS A 200 -20.07 -9.04 16.80
C LYS A 200 -21.14 -9.94 17.41
N TYR A 201 -22.26 -10.11 16.72
CA TYR A 201 -23.26 -11.14 17.03
C TYR A 201 -23.02 -12.37 16.12
N PRO A 202 -22.14 -13.31 16.51
CA PRO A 202 -21.75 -14.45 15.68
C PRO A 202 -22.88 -15.49 15.56
N SER A 203 -22.88 -16.29 14.50
CA SER A 203 -23.70 -17.49 14.43
C SER A 203 -23.18 -18.53 15.42
N VAL A 204 -24.09 -19.14 16.19
CA VAL A 204 -23.75 -20.11 17.24
C VAL A 204 -24.22 -21.50 16.81
N SER A 205 -23.29 -22.47 16.78
CA SER A 205 -23.58 -23.89 16.57
C SER A 205 -23.08 -24.68 17.76
N VAL A 206 -23.91 -25.57 18.31
CA VAL A 206 -23.57 -26.35 19.52
C VAL A 206 -23.53 -27.82 19.19
N VAL A 207 -22.56 -28.52 19.77
CA VAL A 207 -22.47 -29.98 19.74
C VAL A 207 -22.34 -30.54 21.16
N ASP A 208 -22.84 -31.75 21.36
CA ASP A 208 -22.63 -32.51 22.60
C ASP A 208 -21.22 -33.16 22.66
N SER A 209 -20.97 -33.96 23.70
CA SER A 209 -19.72 -34.69 23.89
C SER A 209 -19.47 -35.77 22.83
N ALA A 210 -20.50 -36.22 22.12
CA ALA A 210 -20.41 -37.13 20.98
C ALA A 210 -20.26 -36.40 19.63
N ASN A 211 -20.15 -35.07 19.64
CA ASN A 211 -20.15 -34.19 18.47
C ASN A 211 -21.46 -34.21 17.66
N THR A 212 -22.58 -34.52 18.30
CA THR A 212 -23.91 -34.41 17.68
C THR A 212 -24.44 -32.99 17.83
N THR A 213 -25.02 -32.42 16.77
CA THR A 213 -25.58 -31.07 16.82
C THR A 213 -26.76 -30.98 17.80
N VAL A 214 -26.73 -29.98 18.67
CA VAL A 214 -27.80 -29.67 19.63
C VAL A 214 -28.31 -28.26 19.41
N TYR A 215 -29.63 -28.09 19.42
CA TYR A 215 -30.27 -26.79 19.33
C TYR A 215 -30.68 -26.30 20.72
N GLY A 216 -30.28 -25.07 21.04
CA GLY A 216 -30.66 -24.35 22.24
C GLY A 216 -31.21 -22.96 21.90
N GLU A 217 -31.79 -22.31 22.90
CA GLU A 217 -32.12 -20.89 22.81
C GLU A 217 -30.83 -20.09 22.94
N VAL A 218 -30.57 -19.19 21.99
CA VAL A 218 -29.38 -18.34 21.95
C VAL A 218 -29.80 -16.90 22.24
N ALA A 219 -29.37 -16.36 23.37
CA ALA A 219 -29.58 -14.98 23.76
C ALA A 219 -28.26 -14.21 23.72
N TYR A 220 -28.19 -13.17 22.90
CA TYR A 220 -27.02 -12.29 22.84
C TYR A 220 -27.10 -11.23 23.94
N ASN A 221 -26.22 -11.33 24.95
CA ASN A 221 -26.18 -10.39 26.06
C ASN A 221 -25.41 -9.10 25.67
N SER A 222 -24.38 -9.23 24.83
CA SER A 222 -23.58 -8.12 24.29
C SER A 222 -22.82 -8.53 23.02
N LEU A 223 -22.06 -7.61 22.41
CA LEU A 223 -21.13 -7.91 21.31
C LEU A 223 -20.04 -8.93 21.65
N ASN A 224 -19.85 -9.26 22.92
CA ASN A 224 -18.80 -10.15 23.41
C ASN A 224 -19.30 -11.30 24.27
N GLN A 225 -20.62 -11.41 24.52
CA GLN A 225 -21.17 -12.44 25.40
C GLN A 225 -22.52 -12.96 24.93
N VAL A 226 -22.70 -14.27 25.02
CA VAL A 226 -23.92 -15.00 24.67
C VAL A 226 -24.30 -15.96 25.80
N THR A 227 -25.58 -16.07 26.10
CA THR A 227 -26.16 -17.13 26.94
C THR A 227 -26.86 -18.14 26.04
N ILE A 228 -26.51 -19.43 26.19
CA ILE A 228 -27.17 -20.53 25.47
C ILE A 228 -27.91 -21.40 26.47
N THR A 229 -29.21 -21.62 26.27
CA THR A 229 -30.07 -22.39 27.18
C THR A 229 -30.64 -23.63 26.48
N PHE A 230 -30.62 -24.76 27.18
CA PHE A 230 -31.09 -26.06 26.71
C PHE A 230 -32.10 -26.66 27.68
N LYS A 231 -32.88 -27.62 27.21
CA LYS A 231 -33.85 -28.35 28.03
C LYS A 231 -33.23 -29.30 29.06
N SER A 232 -31.98 -29.73 28.85
CA SER A 232 -31.25 -30.64 29.72
C SER A 232 -29.80 -30.21 29.85
N ALA A 233 -29.15 -30.60 30.95
CA ALA A 233 -27.74 -30.34 31.17
C ALA A 233 -26.87 -31.35 30.42
N PHE A 234 -25.88 -30.87 29.68
CA PHE A 234 -24.89 -31.72 29.01
C PHE A 234 -23.54 -31.00 28.87
N THR A 235 -22.52 -31.76 28.50
CA THR A 235 -21.16 -31.28 28.18
C THR A 235 -20.97 -31.27 26.66
N GLY A 236 -20.13 -30.37 26.15
CA GLY A 236 -20.01 -30.21 24.71
C GLY A 236 -19.19 -29.00 24.28
N LYS A 237 -19.41 -28.53 23.05
CA LYS A 237 -18.74 -27.35 22.50
C LYS A 237 -19.72 -26.41 21.80
N ALA A 238 -19.48 -25.12 21.90
CA ALA A 238 -20.17 -24.10 21.11
C ALA A 238 -19.17 -23.40 20.19
N PHE A 239 -19.49 -23.36 18.90
CA PHE A 239 -18.73 -22.69 17.85
C PHE A 239 -19.40 -21.37 17.50
N PHE A 240 -18.63 -20.30 17.51
CA PHE A 240 -19.04 -18.94 17.19
C PHE A 240 -18.31 -18.52 15.92
N ASN A 241 -19.04 -18.25 14.85
CA ASN A 241 -18.50 -17.80 13.56
C ASN A 241 -19.15 -16.50 13.11
#